data_AF-A0A7S0XLP6-F1
#
_entry.id   AF-A0A7S0XLP6-F1
#
_cell.length_a   1.000
_cell.length_b   1.000
_cell.length_c   1.000
_cell.angle_alpha   90.00
_cell.angle_beta   90.00
_cell.angle_gamma   90.00
#
_symmetry.space_group_name_H-M   'P 1'
#
loop_
_entity.id
_entity.type
_entity.pdbx_description
1 polymer ?
#
loop_
_entity_poly.entity_id
_entity_poly.type
_entity_poly.pdbx_seq_one_letter_code
_entity_poly.pdbx_strand_id
1 'polypeptide(L)'
;ETVFDLDLLLQFAEIAPTEDEQHETELHANKEDVDPMTNFGRAEKFFYALIDIVDLALRLKLWIFMMNFKEVVSDKQAQIFQLDAACQRLSKCESFQHILKMVLCWGNHMNASSAHNGNAYGFEIDGLALLPGLKTMDGQMNMMMYLYKTLYEKFPDDLSVFEDLKPIKVCATFDTDMMDKTVLEMKEQFERLQQTVTIFKDDYQDILEWDDRFVVYATKFIKDHKTRLNKLVMLH
;
A
#
# COMPACT_ATOMS: atom_id res chain seq x y z
N GLU A 1 16.35 7.00 25.59
CA GLU A 1 15.61 5.76 25.25
C GLU A 1 14.26 6.14 24.65
N THR A 2 13.78 5.40 23.66
CA THR A 2 12.38 5.53 23.18
C THR A 2 11.50 4.71 24.11
N VAL A 3 10.62 5.40 24.84
CA VAL A 3 9.75 4.79 25.88
C VAL A 3 8.51 4.11 25.26
N PHE A 4 8.04 4.61 24.11
CA PHE A 4 6.93 4.05 23.36
C PHE A 4 7.42 3.42 22.06
N ASP A 5 7.19 2.12 21.91
CA ASP A 5 7.16 1.46 20.60
C ASP A 5 5.74 1.54 20.01
N LEU A 6 5.59 1.04 18.78
CA LEU A 6 4.31 1.11 18.08
C LEU A 6 3.21 0.34 18.81
N ASP A 7 3.54 -0.85 19.31
CA ASP A 7 2.57 -1.73 19.96
C ASP A 7 2.04 -1.11 21.26
N LEU A 8 2.93 -0.54 22.08
CA LEU A 8 2.54 0.16 23.29
C LEU A 8 1.76 1.43 22.97
N LEU A 9 2.11 2.15 21.90
CA LEU A 9 1.37 3.36 21.49
C LEU A 9 -0.04 3.02 20.99
N LEU A 10 -0.22 1.91 20.26
CA LEU A 10 -1.52 1.41 19.85
C LEU A 10 -2.38 1.04 21.05
N GLN A 11 -1.82 0.28 22.00
CA GLN A 11 -2.51 -0.06 23.25
C GLN A 11 -2.88 1.18 24.06
N PHE A 12 -1.99 2.17 24.13
CA PHE A 12 -2.26 3.43 24.81
C PHE A 12 -3.39 4.19 24.13
N ALA A 13 -3.41 4.26 22.79
CA ALA A 13 -4.48 4.93 22.05
C ALA A 13 -5.86 4.29 22.23
N GLU A 14 -5.94 2.99 22.53
CA GLU A 14 -7.21 2.31 22.84
C GLU A 14 -7.77 2.66 24.22
N ILE A 15 -6.91 2.99 25.18
CA ILE A 15 -7.31 3.28 26.57
C ILE A 15 -7.24 4.78 26.92
N ALA A 16 -6.68 5.60 26.03
CA ALA A 16 -6.57 7.04 26.23
C ALA A 16 -7.97 7.66 26.31
N PRO A 17 -8.18 8.65 27.20
CA PRO A 17 -9.47 9.31 27.34
C PRO A 17 -9.86 10.03 26.05
N THR A 18 -11.15 9.98 25.73
CA THR A 18 -11.78 10.82 24.71
C THR A 18 -11.85 12.28 25.17
N GLU A 19 -12.11 13.20 24.24
CA GLU A 19 -12.29 14.63 24.57
C GLU A 19 -13.40 14.84 25.60
N ASP A 20 -14.52 14.11 25.47
CA ASP A 20 -15.62 14.14 26.43
C ASP A 20 -15.18 13.63 27.83
N GLU A 21 -14.39 12.55 27.88
CA GLU A 21 -13.87 12.01 29.13
C GLU A 21 -12.81 12.91 29.78
N GLN A 22 -11.97 13.59 28.99
CA GLN A 22 -11.06 14.63 29.49
C GLN A 22 -11.86 15.77 30.12
N HIS A 23 -12.92 16.23 29.45
CA HIS A 23 -13.77 17.30 29.95
C HIS A 23 -14.52 16.93 31.24
N GLU A 24 -15.12 15.74 31.30
CA GLU A 24 -15.80 15.27 32.52
C GLU A 24 -14.82 15.11 33.69
N THR A 25 -13.60 14.62 33.41
CA THR A 25 -12.55 14.50 34.43
C THR A 25 -12.11 15.87 34.96
N GLU A 26 -11.97 16.86 34.08
CA GLU A 26 -11.67 18.25 34.45
C GLU A 26 -12.80 18.86 35.32
N LEU A 27 -14.06 18.65 34.94
CA LEU A 27 -15.21 19.11 35.72
C LEU A 27 -15.26 18.45 37.10
N HIS A 28 -14.94 17.15 37.20
CA HIS A 28 -14.88 16.43 38.46
C HIS A 28 -13.74 16.96 39.34
N ALA A 29 -12.55 17.17 38.77
CA ALA A 29 -11.40 17.71 39.47
C ALA A 29 -11.67 19.11 40.03
N ASN A 30 -12.41 19.94 39.30
CA ASN A 30 -12.75 21.31 39.70
C ASN A 30 -13.92 21.40 40.70
N LYS A 31 -14.65 20.32 40.96
CA LYS A 31 -15.77 20.29 41.93
C LYS A 31 -15.32 20.01 43.36
N GLU A 32 -14.16 19.39 43.54
CA GLU A 32 -13.68 18.96 44.85
C GLU A 32 -12.63 19.94 45.39
N ASP A 33 -12.76 20.34 46.66
CA ASP A 33 -11.74 21.13 47.39
C ASP A 33 -10.54 20.25 47.85
N VAL A 34 -10.38 19.07 47.24
CA VAL A 34 -9.36 18.06 47.59
C VAL A 34 -8.54 17.77 46.34
N ASP A 35 -7.23 17.58 46.51
CA ASP A 35 -6.33 17.21 45.41
C ASP A 35 -6.85 15.96 44.66
N PRO A 36 -7.23 16.09 43.37
CA PRO A 36 -7.72 14.97 42.56
C PRO A 36 -6.77 13.78 42.55
N MET A 37 -5.46 14.03 42.58
CA MET A 37 -4.44 12.98 42.56
C MET A 37 -4.37 12.19 43.88
N THR A 38 -5.00 12.68 44.93
CA THR A 38 -5.19 11.93 46.19
C THR A 38 -6.53 11.23 46.26
N ASN A 39 -7.60 11.87 45.78
CA ASN A 39 -8.98 11.38 45.95
C ASN A 39 -9.44 10.39 44.87
N PHE A 40 -8.96 10.52 43.63
CA PHE A 40 -9.46 9.75 42.49
C PHE A 40 -9.11 8.25 42.54
N GLY A 41 -9.88 7.44 41.81
CA GLY A 41 -9.53 6.05 41.52
C GLY A 41 -8.35 5.95 40.55
N ARG A 42 -7.78 4.74 40.36
CA ARG A 42 -6.62 4.54 39.46
C ARG A 42 -6.90 4.98 38.01
N ALA A 43 -8.10 4.73 37.50
CA ALA A 43 -8.50 5.12 36.14
C ALA A 43 -8.69 6.64 36.01
N GLU A 44 -9.37 7.25 36.97
CA GLU A 44 -9.58 8.70 37.02
C GLU A 44 -8.25 9.46 37.17
N LYS A 45 -7.29 8.94 37.97
CA LYS A 45 -5.93 9.50 38.03
C LYS A 45 -5.20 9.42 36.71
N PHE A 46 -5.39 8.33 35.97
CA PHE A 46 -4.80 8.16 34.65
C PHE A 46 -5.39 9.16 33.65
N PHE A 47 -6.71 9.37 33.65
CA PHE A 47 -7.34 10.39 32.80
C PHE A 47 -6.92 11.81 33.23
N TYR A 48 -6.92 12.07 34.54
CA TYR A 48 -6.52 13.36 35.12
C TYR A 48 -5.09 13.74 34.72
N ALA A 49 -4.16 12.78 34.69
CA ALA A 49 -2.79 13.00 34.24
C ALA A 49 -2.66 13.35 32.74
N LEU A 50 -3.73 13.23 31.97
CA LEU A 50 -3.75 13.44 30.52
C LEU A 50 -4.64 14.62 30.09
N ILE A 51 -5.35 15.29 31.02
CA ILE A 51 -6.34 16.33 30.66
C ILE A 51 -5.71 17.55 29.99
N ASP A 52 -4.49 17.91 30.41
CA ASP A 52 -3.78 19.08 29.90
C ASP A 52 -3.19 18.84 28.50
N ILE A 53 -3.24 17.61 28.00
CA ILE A 53 -2.79 17.28 26.64
C ILE A 53 -3.89 17.67 25.65
N VAL A 54 -3.71 18.84 25.05
CA VAL A 54 -4.54 19.37 23.96
C VAL A 54 -4.63 18.37 22.80
N ASP A 55 -5.85 18.06 22.36
CA ASP A 55 -6.18 17.12 21.27
C ASP A 55 -5.43 15.77 21.36
N LEU A 56 -5.37 15.16 22.56
CA LEU A 56 -4.67 13.90 22.81
C LEU A 56 -4.96 12.83 21.75
N ALA A 57 -6.23 12.59 21.44
CA ALA A 57 -6.64 11.57 20.48
C ALA A 57 -6.09 11.84 19.07
N LEU A 58 -6.04 13.10 18.63
CA LEU A 58 -5.45 13.49 17.36
C LEU A 58 -3.93 13.29 17.37
N ARG A 59 -3.25 13.73 18.43
CA ARG A 59 -1.80 13.57 18.58
C ARG A 59 -1.38 12.11 18.53
N LEU A 60 -2.11 11.23 19.23
CA LEU A 60 -1.83 9.79 19.23
C LEU A 60 -2.00 9.18 17.84
N LYS A 61 -3.10 9.50 17.13
CA LYS A 61 -3.31 9.05 15.75
C LYS A 61 -2.18 9.48 14.82
N LEU A 62 -1.77 10.75 14.91
CA LEU A 62 -0.68 11.29 14.09
C LEU A 62 0.69 10.72 14.46
N TRP A 63 0.93 10.43 15.74
CA TRP A 63 2.16 9.79 16.19
C TRP A 63 2.25 8.35 15.68
N ILE A 64 1.17 7.56 15.78
CA ILE A 64 1.10 6.21 15.21
C ILE A 64 1.38 6.25 13.69
N PHE A 65 0.76 7.19 12.98
CA PHE A 65 1.03 7.41 11.56
C PHE A 65 2.52 7.68 11.30
N MET A 66 3.13 8.61 12.03
CA MET A 66 4.55 8.96 11.89
C MET A 66 5.47 7.75 12.14
N MET A 67 5.12 6.87 13.07
CA MET A 67 5.89 5.65 13.36
C MET A 67 5.78 4.63 12.22
N ASN A 68 4.59 4.45 11.64
CA ASN A 68 4.34 3.48 10.56
C ASN A 68 4.78 3.96 9.17
N PHE A 69 4.84 5.27 8.96
CA PHE A 69 5.01 5.87 7.64
C PHE A 69 6.18 5.29 6.84
N LYS A 70 7.35 5.16 7.46
CA LYS A 70 8.56 4.73 6.75
C LYS A 70 8.43 3.31 6.23
N GLU A 71 7.86 2.41 7.02
CA GLU A 71 7.68 1.01 6.65
C GLU A 71 6.67 0.90 5.52
N VAL A 72 5.49 1.47 5.69
CA VAL A 72 4.41 1.37 4.69
C VAL A 72 4.83 2.01 3.36
N VAL A 73 5.40 3.22 3.38
CA VAL A 73 5.88 3.88 2.15
C VAL A 73 7.00 3.08 1.48
N SER A 74 7.87 2.41 2.25
CA SER A 74 8.93 1.56 1.68
C SER A 74 8.36 0.31 1.02
N ASP A 75 7.41 -0.36 1.67
CA ASP A 75 6.72 -1.54 1.15
C ASP A 75 6.00 -1.21 -0.17
N LYS A 76 5.16 -0.17 -0.18
CA LYS A 76 4.42 0.23 -1.38
C LYS A 76 5.32 0.66 -2.51
N GLN A 77 6.37 1.41 -2.21
CA GLN A 77 7.36 1.79 -3.21
C GLN A 77 8.06 0.56 -3.83
N ALA A 78 8.40 -0.45 -3.03
CA ALA A 78 9.02 -1.68 -3.53
C ALA A 78 8.06 -2.48 -4.43
N GLN A 79 6.78 -2.58 -4.06
CA GLN A 79 5.76 -3.26 -4.86
C GLN A 79 5.56 -2.57 -6.21
N ILE A 80 5.46 -1.23 -6.24
CA ILE A 80 5.31 -0.47 -7.48
C ILE A 80 6.52 -0.65 -8.40
N PHE A 81 7.75 -0.61 -7.87
CA PHE A 81 8.94 -0.85 -8.69
C PHE A 81 9.01 -2.28 -9.24
N GLN A 82 8.55 -3.27 -8.49
CA GLN A 82 8.46 -4.65 -8.99
C GLN A 82 7.44 -4.76 -10.12
N LEU A 83 6.28 -4.13 -9.99
CA LEU A 83 5.26 -4.06 -11.04
C LEU A 83 5.81 -3.40 -12.31
N ASP A 84 6.42 -2.22 -12.19
CA ASP A 84 7.02 -1.51 -13.31
C ASP A 84 8.09 -2.37 -14.00
N ALA A 85 9.01 -2.95 -13.24
CA ALA A 85 10.04 -3.84 -13.78
C ALA A 85 9.45 -5.06 -14.49
N ALA A 86 8.41 -5.69 -13.93
CA ALA A 86 7.73 -6.83 -14.54
C ALA A 86 7.01 -6.44 -15.83
N CYS A 87 6.30 -5.31 -15.86
CA CYS A 87 5.65 -4.77 -17.05
C CYS A 87 6.66 -4.43 -18.16
N GLN A 88 7.78 -3.80 -17.81
CA GLN A 88 8.87 -3.53 -18.76
C GLN A 88 9.50 -4.81 -19.30
N ARG A 89 9.67 -5.83 -18.46
CA ARG A 89 10.21 -7.13 -18.89
C ARG A 89 9.23 -7.86 -19.81
N LEU A 90 7.94 -7.86 -19.48
CA LEU A 90 6.89 -8.45 -20.32
C LEU A 90 6.84 -7.79 -21.70
N SER A 91 6.79 -6.45 -21.74
CA SER A 91 6.68 -5.69 -23.00
C SER A 91 7.90 -5.87 -23.92
N LYS A 92 9.09 -6.07 -23.35
CA LYS A 92 10.35 -6.24 -24.09
C LYS A 92 10.73 -7.71 -24.33
N CYS A 93 9.96 -8.67 -23.82
CA CYS A 93 10.28 -10.10 -23.97
C CYS A 93 10.01 -10.56 -25.40
N GLU A 94 11.06 -10.63 -26.21
CA GLU A 94 10.98 -11.04 -27.62
C GLU A 94 10.41 -12.44 -27.78
N SER A 95 10.78 -13.35 -26.88
CA SER A 95 10.28 -14.73 -26.89
C SER A 95 8.78 -14.81 -26.61
N PHE A 96 8.26 -14.00 -25.68
CA PHE A 96 6.83 -13.89 -25.47
C PHE A 96 6.12 -13.32 -26.71
N GLN A 97 6.68 -12.27 -27.33
CA GLN A 97 6.12 -11.71 -28.57
C GLN A 97 6.12 -12.73 -29.72
N HIS A 98 7.15 -13.56 -29.83
CA HIS A 98 7.20 -14.60 -30.85
C HIS A 98 6.16 -15.70 -30.59
N ILE A 99 5.97 -16.10 -29.33
CA ILE A 99 4.89 -17.01 -28.93
C ILE A 99 3.51 -16.46 -29.32
N LEU A 100 3.24 -15.18 -29.04
CA LEU A 100 1.98 -14.54 -29.45
C LEU A 100 1.80 -14.57 -30.98
N LYS A 101 2.85 -14.32 -31.75
CA LYS A 101 2.80 -14.41 -33.23
C LYS A 101 2.49 -15.83 -33.71
N MET A 102 3.09 -16.84 -33.11
CA MET A 102 2.80 -18.24 -33.47
C MET A 102 1.34 -18.60 -33.18
N VAL A 103 0.84 -18.24 -31.99
CA VAL A 103 -0.55 -18.49 -31.61
C VAL A 103 -1.51 -17.77 -32.55
N LEU A 104 -1.24 -16.50 -32.90
CA LEU A 104 -2.02 -15.75 -33.87
C LEU A 104 -2.01 -16.40 -35.26
N CYS A 105 -0.84 -16.82 -35.74
CA CYS A 105 -0.69 -17.48 -37.04
C CYS A 105 -1.49 -18.78 -37.11
N TRP A 106 -1.39 -19.62 -36.08
CA TRP A 106 -2.15 -20.87 -36.01
C TRP A 106 -3.65 -20.62 -35.88
N GLY A 107 -4.06 -19.65 -35.05
CA GLY A 107 -5.45 -19.23 -34.90
C GLY A 107 -6.05 -18.78 -36.23
N ASN A 108 -5.35 -17.93 -36.97
CA ASN A 108 -5.78 -17.49 -38.31
C ASN A 108 -5.87 -18.65 -39.30
N HIS A 109 -4.88 -19.56 -39.29
CA HIS A 109 -4.89 -20.72 -40.17
C HIS A 109 -6.06 -21.67 -39.89
N MET A 110 -6.29 -21.99 -38.61
CA MET A 110 -7.38 -22.89 -38.18
C MET A 110 -8.77 -22.28 -38.43
N ASN A 111 -8.88 -20.96 -38.38
CA ASN A 111 -10.13 -20.23 -38.55
C ASN A 111 -10.27 -19.57 -39.93
N ALA A 112 -9.49 -19.99 -40.94
CA ALA A 112 -9.45 -19.31 -42.24
C ALA A 112 -10.81 -19.20 -42.96
N SER A 113 -11.77 -20.06 -42.65
CA SER A 113 -13.15 -20.02 -43.17
C SER A 113 -14.09 -19.09 -42.38
N SER A 114 -13.67 -18.58 -41.22
CA SER A 114 -14.41 -17.62 -40.41
C SER A 114 -14.12 -16.20 -40.86
N ALA A 115 -15.16 -15.48 -41.28
CA ALA A 115 -15.06 -14.07 -41.67
C ALA A 115 -14.54 -13.15 -40.56
N HIS A 116 -14.67 -13.55 -39.28
CA HIS A 116 -14.25 -12.75 -38.13
C HIS A 116 -12.91 -13.22 -37.52
N ASN A 117 -12.63 -14.53 -37.55
CA ASN A 117 -11.49 -15.11 -36.82
C ASN A 117 -10.34 -15.59 -37.71
N GLY A 118 -10.49 -15.59 -39.04
CA GLY A 118 -9.49 -16.11 -39.98
C GLY A 118 -8.44 -15.11 -40.45
N ASN A 119 -8.58 -13.83 -40.11
CA ASN A 119 -7.69 -12.75 -40.55
C ASN A 119 -7.49 -11.70 -39.45
N ALA A 120 -7.27 -12.15 -38.22
CA ALA A 120 -7.06 -11.30 -37.07
C ALA A 120 -5.65 -10.70 -37.07
N TYR A 121 -5.54 -9.45 -36.58
CA TYR A 121 -4.26 -8.76 -36.35
C TYR A 121 -3.71 -8.98 -34.94
N GLY A 122 -4.53 -9.52 -34.04
CA GLY A 122 -4.22 -9.79 -32.65
C GLY A 122 -5.36 -10.51 -31.97
N PHE A 123 -5.17 -10.88 -30.70
CA PHE A 123 -6.16 -11.54 -29.87
C PHE A 123 -6.01 -11.06 -28.42
N GLU A 124 -7.07 -11.18 -27.63
CA GLU A 124 -7.02 -10.88 -26.20
C GLU A 124 -6.11 -11.89 -25.48
N ILE A 125 -5.29 -11.43 -24.52
CA ILE A 125 -4.33 -12.28 -23.81
C ILE A 125 -5.00 -13.48 -23.14
N ASP A 126 -6.23 -13.33 -22.66
CA ASP A 126 -7.05 -14.40 -22.08
C ASP A 126 -7.30 -15.56 -23.05
N GLY A 127 -7.18 -15.31 -24.37
CA GLY A 127 -7.22 -16.35 -25.39
C GLY A 127 -6.12 -17.42 -25.22
N LEU A 128 -4.99 -17.10 -24.58
CA LEU A 128 -3.96 -18.09 -24.25
C LEU A 128 -4.48 -19.19 -23.31
N ALA A 129 -5.46 -18.88 -22.46
CA ALA A 129 -6.06 -19.85 -21.54
C ALA A 129 -6.89 -20.92 -22.27
N LEU A 130 -7.23 -20.70 -23.55
CA LEU A 130 -7.99 -21.66 -24.36
C LEU A 130 -7.12 -22.76 -24.98
N LEU A 131 -5.80 -22.53 -25.11
CA LEU A 131 -4.88 -23.47 -25.77
C LEU A 131 -4.90 -24.89 -25.20
N PRO A 132 -5.01 -25.12 -23.87
CA PRO A 132 -5.11 -26.47 -23.32
C PRO A 132 -6.39 -27.23 -23.73
N GLY A 133 -7.46 -26.50 -24.10
CA GLY A 133 -8.73 -27.07 -24.53
C GLY A 133 -8.78 -27.45 -26.02
N LEU A 134 -7.89 -26.89 -26.84
CA LEU A 134 -7.83 -27.15 -28.28
C LEU A 134 -6.99 -28.40 -28.55
N LYS A 135 -7.64 -29.51 -28.94
CA LYS A 135 -6.98 -30.81 -29.14
C LYS A 135 -6.78 -31.16 -30.61
N THR A 136 -5.76 -31.97 -30.89
CA THR A 136 -5.58 -32.65 -32.18
C THR A 136 -6.74 -33.61 -32.46
N MET A 137 -6.96 -33.97 -33.72
CA MET A 137 -8.06 -34.87 -34.12
C MET A 137 -7.98 -36.26 -33.46
N ASP A 138 -6.76 -36.74 -33.18
CA ASP A 138 -6.50 -38.00 -32.49
C ASP A 138 -6.55 -37.88 -30.95
N GLY A 139 -6.75 -36.67 -30.43
CA GLY A 139 -6.81 -36.36 -29.00
C GLY A 139 -5.51 -36.52 -28.23
N GLN A 140 -4.38 -36.81 -28.90
CA GLN A 140 -3.10 -37.12 -28.25
C GLN A 140 -2.36 -35.88 -27.74
N MET A 141 -2.57 -34.72 -28.36
CA MET A 141 -1.95 -33.45 -27.97
C MET A 141 -3.00 -32.35 -27.90
N ASN A 142 -2.75 -31.35 -27.05
CA ASN A 142 -3.43 -30.07 -27.14
C ASN A 142 -2.50 -29.00 -27.73
N MET A 143 -3.07 -27.85 -28.07
CA MET A 143 -2.35 -26.76 -28.72
C MET A 143 -1.25 -26.19 -27.83
N MET A 144 -1.41 -26.22 -26.50
CA MET A 144 -0.36 -25.85 -25.55
C MET A 144 0.84 -26.83 -25.58
N MET A 145 0.57 -28.14 -25.62
CA MET A 145 1.62 -29.17 -25.77
C MET A 145 2.33 -29.04 -27.13
N TYR A 146 1.57 -28.75 -28.19
CA TYR A 146 2.12 -28.52 -29.52
C TYR A 146 2.97 -27.23 -29.58
N LEU A 147 2.54 -26.17 -28.88
CA LEU A 147 3.31 -24.94 -28.71
C LEU A 147 4.65 -25.24 -28.04
N TYR A 148 4.63 -25.90 -26.87
CA TYR A 148 5.85 -26.27 -26.16
C TYR A 148 6.78 -27.14 -27.02
N LYS A 149 6.24 -28.16 -27.70
CA LYS A 149 7.02 -29.00 -28.61
C LYS A 149 7.68 -28.19 -29.73
N THR A 150 6.93 -27.25 -30.33
CA THR A 150 7.44 -26.38 -31.40
C THR A 150 8.56 -25.48 -30.90
N LEU A 151 8.40 -24.87 -29.71
CA LEU A 151 9.46 -24.10 -29.06
C LEU A 151 10.70 -24.96 -28.84
N TYR A 152 10.54 -26.13 -28.23
CA TYR A 152 11.65 -27.03 -27.93
C TYR A 152 12.41 -27.52 -29.18
N GLU A 153 11.70 -27.86 -30.25
CA GLU A 153 12.30 -28.44 -31.46
C GLU A 153 12.81 -27.40 -32.46
N LYS A 154 12.18 -26.22 -32.54
CA LYS A 154 12.44 -25.24 -33.62
C LYS A 154 12.90 -23.88 -33.12
N PHE A 155 12.53 -23.49 -31.90
CA PHE A 155 12.83 -22.17 -31.34
C PHE A 155 13.29 -22.27 -29.88
N PRO A 156 14.39 -23.00 -29.58
CA PRO A 156 14.80 -23.28 -28.21
C PRO A 156 15.15 -22.01 -27.42
N ASP A 157 15.61 -20.95 -28.10
CA ASP A 157 15.91 -19.65 -27.48
C ASP A 157 14.65 -19.02 -26.85
N ASP A 158 13.46 -19.34 -27.36
CA ASP A 158 12.20 -18.82 -26.83
C ASP A 158 11.74 -19.50 -25.54
N LEU A 159 12.40 -20.59 -25.12
CA LEU A 159 12.17 -21.18 -23.80
C LEU A 159 12.67 -20.25 -22.67
N SER A 160 13.48 -19.23 -22.99
CA SER A 160 13.86 -18.17 -22.05
C SER A 160 12.65 -17.43 -21.46
N VAL A 161 11.48 -17.48 -22.12
CA VAL A 161 10.22 -16.92 -21.62
C VAL A 161 9.87 -17.41 -20.20
N PHE A 162 10.20 -18.65 -19.85
CA PHE A 162 9.90 -19.21 -18.52
C PHE A 162 10.72 -18.58 -17.41
N GLU A 163 11.91 -18.06 -17.73
CA GLU A 163 12.76 -17.29 -16.82
C GLU A 163 12.39 -15.81 -16.88
N ASP A 164 12.15 -15.29 -18.08
CA ASP A 164 11.83 -13.89 -18.30
C ASP A 164 10.55 -13.46 -17.61
N LEU A 165 9.54 -14.33 -17.57
CA LEU A 165 8.24 -14.01 -17.01
C LEU A 165 8.09 -14.40 -15.52
N LYS A 166 9.12 -14.96 -14.86
CA LYS A 166 9.06 -15.28 -13.41
C LYS A 166 8.59 -14.12 -12.53
N PRO A 167 9.06 -12.86 -12.72
CA PRO A 167 8.64 -11.74 -11.87
C PRO A 167 7.14 -11.45 -11.92
N ILE A 168 6.47 -11.77 -13.04
CA ILE A 168 5.04 -11.52 -13.22
C ILE A 168 4.22 -12.34 -12.22
N LYS A 169 4.65 -13.57 -11.92
CA LYS A 169 3.93 -14.42 -10.97
C LYS A 169 3.89 -13.83 -9.56
N VAL A 170 4.97 -13.15 -9.15
CA VAL A 170 5.02 -12.44 -7.87
C VAL A 170 4.13 -11.21 -7.92
N CYS A 171 4.22 -10.42 -9.00
CA CYS A 171 3.40 -9.22 -9.15
C CYS A 171 1.90 -9.52 -9.22
N ALA A 172 1.51 -10.67 -9.78
CA ALA A 172 0.13 -11.12 -9.86
C ALA A 172 -0.51 -11.42 -8.48
N THR A 173 0.28 -11.53 -7.41
CA THR A 173 -0.25 -11.67 -6.04
C THR A 173 -0.48 -10.33 -5.35
N PHE A 174 -0.09 -9.21 -5.96
CA PHE A 174 -0.31 -7.89 -5.37
C PHE A 174 -1.77 -7.47 -5.54
N ASP A 175 -2.32 -6.95 -4.45
CA ASP A 175 -3.64 -6.31 -4.44
C ASP A 175 -3.45 -4.83 -4.79
N THR A 176 -3.61 -4.49 -6.06
CA THR A 176 -3.43 -3.12 -6.56
C THR A 176 -4.44 -2.15 -5.98
N ASP A 177 -5.68 -2.59 -5.75
CA ASP A 177 -6.72 -1.74 -5.16
C ASP A 177 -6.37 -1.37 -3.72
N MET A 178 -5.85 -2.32 -2.95
CA MET A 178 -5.38 -2.06 -1.58
C MET A 178 -4.12 -1.19 -1.57
N MET A 179 -3.21 -1.37 -2.53
CA MET A 179 -2.04 -0.51 -2.69
C MET A 179 -2.47 0.95 -2.91
N ASP A 180 -3.39 1.18 -3.84
CA ASP A 180 -3.89 2.52 -4.19
C ASP A 180 -4.53 3.19 -2.97
N LYS A 181 -5.42 2.47 -2.28
CA LYS A 181 -6.04 2.95 -1.02
C LYS A 181 -4.98 3.33 0.01
N THR A 182 -3.98 2.48 0.22
CA THR A 182 -2.92 2.73 1.21
C THR A 182 -2.13 3.99 0.87
N VAL A 183 -1.80 4.22 -0.40
CA VAL A 183 -1.05 5.41 -0.83
C VAL A 183 -1.88 6.69 -0.65
N LEU A 184 -3.18 6.63 -0.98
CA LEU A 184 -4.10 7.75 -0.77
C LEU A 184 -4.26 8.06 0.72
N GLU A 185 -4.47 7.05 1.56
CA GLU A 185 -4.55 7.22 3.02
C GLU A 185 -3.26 7.84 3.59
N MET A 186 -2.09 7.37 3.14
CA MET A 186 -0.80 7.95 3.53
C MET A 186 -0.67 9.42 3.15
N LYS A 187 -1.21 9.80 1.98
CA LYS A 187 -1.26 11.19 1.53
C LYS A 187 -2.16 12.04 2.41
N GLU A 188 -3.39 11.59 2.65
CA GLU A 188 -4.38 12.31 3.47
C GLU A 188 -3.90 12.50 4.91
N GLN A 189 -3.34 11.45 5.53
CA GLN A 189 -2.80 11.54 6.90
C GLN A 189 -1.58 12.49 6.97
N PHE A 190 -0.75 12.52 5.92
CA PHE A 190 0.36 13.46 5.86
C PHE A 190 -0.12 14.91 5.71
N GLU A 191 -1.12 15.17 4.88
CA GLU A 191 -1.74 16.50 4.73
C GLU A 191 -2.40 16.94 6.04
N ARG A 192 -3.09 16.02 6.73
CA ARG A 192 -3.66 16.27 8.06
C ARG A 192 -2.57 16.64 9.07
N LEU A 193 -1.46 15.92 9.10
CA LEU A 193 -0.31 16.24 9.96
C LEU A 193 0.21 17.67 9.68
N GLN A 194 0.29 18.07 8.41
CA GLN A 194 0.71 19.42 8.04
C GLN A 194 -0.27 20.48 8.54
N GLN A 195 -1.57 20.26 8.38
CA GLN A 195 -2.61 21.17 8.85
C GLN A 195 -2.58 21.31 10.37
N THR A 196 -2.50 20.19 11.11
CA THR A 196 -2.40 20.18 12.57
C THR A 196 -1.16 20.94 13.04
N VAL A 197 0.00 20.75 12.42
CA VAL A 197 1.22 21.50 12.79
C VAL A 197 1.05 23.01 12.59
N THR A 198 0.32 23.45 11.56
CA THR A 198 0.02 24.87 11.35
C THR A 198 -0.89 25.41 12.43
N ILE A 199 -2.02 24.74 12.69
CA ILE A 199 -2.98 25.11 13.74
C ILE A 199 -2.29 25.21 15.10
N PHE A 200 -1.45 24.25 15.45
CA PHE A 200 -0.78 24.22 16.75
C PHE A 200 0.26 25.34 16.91
N LYS A 201 0.85 25.82 15.80
CA LYS A 201 1.76 26.97 15.82
C LYS A 201 1.01 28.29 15.91
N ASP A 202 -0.13 28.40 15.23
CA ASP A 202 -0.83 29.67 15.08
C ASP A 202 -1.80 29.91 16.25
N ASP A 203 -2.52 28.89 16.71
CA ASP A 203 -3.66 29.03 17.63
C ASP A 203 -3.37 28.52 19.05
N TYR A 204 -2.43 27.58 19.22
CA TYR A 204 -2.20 26.89 20.49
C TYR A 204 -0.89 27.28 21.18
N GLN A 205 -0.02 28.07 20.55
CA GLN A 205 1.34 28.32 21.04
C GLN A 205 1.38 28.89 22.48
N ASP A 206 0.37 29.66 22.87
CA ASP A 206 0.27 30.28 24.20
C ASP A 206 -0.27 29.34 25.30
N ILE A 207 -0.83 28.18 24.92
CA ILE A 207 -1.44 27.22 25.85
C ILE A 207 -0.73 25.85 25.86
N LEU A 208 0.27 25.65 25.00
CA LEU A 208 1.11 24.45 25.07
C LEU A 208 2.09 24.53 26.24
N GLU A 209 2.32 23.39 26.89
CA GLU A 209 3.34 23.27 27.93
C GLU A 209 4.75 23.52 27.37
N TRP A 210 5.64 24.03 28.22
CA TRP A 210 7.00 24.43 27.83
C TRP A 210 7.86 23.28 27.30
N ASP A 211 7.54 22.04 27.66
CA ASP A 211 8.22 20.82 27.24
C ASP A 211 7.44 20.04 26.17
N ASP A 212 6.35 20.59 25.62
CA ASP A 212 5.65 20.01 24.48
C ASP A 212 6.55 20.03 23.24
N ARG A 213 6.84 18.83 22.71
CA ARG A 213 7.70 18.66 21.53
C ARG A 213 6.98 18.12 20.30
N PHE A 214 5.66 17.98 20.33
CA PHE A 214 4.90 17.43 19.21
C PHE A 214 5.16 18.21 17.92
N VAL A 215 4.97 19.53 17.95
CA VAL A 215 5.15 20.42 16.80
C VAL A 215 6.58 20.34 16.25
N VAL A 216 7.59 20.26 17.13
CA VAL A 216 9.00 20.17 16.75
C VAL A 216 9.28 18.88 15.99
N TYR A 217 8.85 17.73 16.53
CA TYR A 217 9.05 16.43 15.90
C TYR A 217 8.24 16.28 14.62
N ALA A 218 6.96 16.68 14.62
CA ALA A 218 6.09 16.63 13.46
C ALA A 218 6.61 17.52 12.32
N THR A 219 7.07 18.74 12.62
CA THR A 219 7.68 19.63 11.61
C THR A 219 8.91 18.99 10.97
N LYS A 220 9.79 18.38 11.78
CA LYS A 220 10.97 17.68 11.27
C LYS A 220 10.58 16.49 10.40
N PHE A 221 9.64 15.68 10.87
CA PHE A 221 9.12 14.53 10.13
C PHE A 221 8.56 14.94 8.76
N ILE A 222 7.72 15.99 8.71
CA ILE A 222 7.17 16.52 7.45
C ILE A 222 8.32 16.89 6.51
N LYS A 223 9.32 17.61 6.99
CA LYS A 223 10.47 18.04 6.18
C LYS A 223 11.24 16.83 5.62
N ASP A 224 11.50 15.84 6.45
CA ASP A 224 12.34 14.68 6.11
C ASP A 224 11.62 13.72 5.14
N HIS A 225 10.28 13.70 5.14
CA HIS A 225 9.49 12.68 4.45
C HIS A 225 8.62 13.17 3.30
N LYS A 226 8.35 14.48 3.18
CA LYS A 226 7.51 15.05 2.13
C LYS A 226 7.93 14.65 0.72
N THR A 227 9.23 14.76 0.41
CA THR A 227 9.75 14.39 -0.92
C THR A 227 9.55 12.91 -1.21
N ARG A 228 9.65 12.06 -0.19
CA ARG A 228 9.49 10.61 -0.37
C ARG A 228 8.05 10.25 -0.69
N LEU A 229 7.10 10.82 0.06
CA LEU A 229 5.68 10.63 -0.20
C LEU A 229 5.29 11.13 -1.60
N ASN A 230 5.73 12.32 -1.98
CA ASN A 230 5.45 12.87 -3.31
C ASN A 230 5.97 11.97 -4.43
N LYS A 231 7.15 11.35 -4.26
CA LYS A 231 7.65 10.38 -5.24
C LYS A 231 6.76 9.14 -5.31
N LEU A 232 6.31 8.61 -4.17
CA LEU A 232 5.40 7.46 -4.15
C LEU A 232 4.07 7.80 -4.85
N VAL A 233 3.49 8.95 -4.55
CA VAL A 233 2.24 9.44 -5.17
C VAL A 233 2.38 9.71 -6.67
N MET A 234 3.58 10.06 -7.17
CA MET A 234 3.81 10.20 -8.61
C MET A 234 4.08 8.87 -9.33
N LEU A 235 4.52 7.85 -8.59
CA LEU A 235 4.76 6.51 -9.12
C LEU A 235 3.48 5.67 -9.17
N HIS A 236 2.54 5.97 -8.27
CA HIS A 236 1.16 5.52 -8.33
C HIS A 236 0.41 6.27 -9.44
#